data_AF-A0A4R2PRN9-F1
#
_entry.id   AF-A0A4R2PRN9-F1
#
_cell.length_a   1.000
_cell.length_b   1.000
_cell.length_c   1.000
_cell.angle_alpha   90.00
_cell.angle_beta   90.00
_cell.angle_gamma   90.00
#
_symmetry.space_group_name_H-M   'P 1'
#
loop_
_entity.id
_entity.type
_entity.pdbx_description
1 polymer ?
#
loop_
_entity_poly.entity_id
_entity_poly.type
_entity_poly.pdbx_seq_one_letter_code
_entity_poly.pdbx_strand_id
1 'polypeptide(L)' 'MTPERPNNRNLVGMLALVLGLTIYAGIVAWLAEWIGAMPLLIEVLFYLILGTAWLWPAGRLLRWMAAGRRTDGD' A
#
# COMPACT_ATOMS: atom_id res chain seq x y z
N MET A 1 4.31 -15.43 31.81
CA MET A 1 4.71 -14.61 30.64
C MET A 1 4.84 -15.56 29.46
N THR A 2 3.75 -15.81 28.73
CA THR A 2 3.80 -16.67 27.54
C THR A 2 4.55 -15.91 26.45
N PRO A 3 5.63 -16.48 25.88
CA PRO A 3 6.41 -15.80 24.84
C PRO A 3 5.50 -15.57 23.65
N GLU A 4 5.30 -14.29 23.29
CA GLU A 4 4.67 -13.89 22.03
C GLU A 4 5.45 -14.55 20.91
N ARG A 5 4.89 -15.62 20.32
CA ARG A 5 5.53 -16.28 19.18
C ARG A 5 5.66 -15.24 18.08
N PRO A 6 6.87 -15.00 17.53
CA PRO A 6 7.07 -14.01 16.50
C PRO A 6 6.22 -14.40 15.29
N ASN A 7 5.08 -13.74 15.13
CA ASN A 7 4.17 -13.98 14.03
C ASN A 7 4.78 -13.33 12.78
N ASN A 8 5.64 -14.08 12.09
CA ASN A 8 6.29 -13.66 10.84
C ASN A 8 5.28 -13.13 9.80
N ARG A 9 3.99 -13.50 9.91
CA ARG A 9 2.92 -13.05 9.01
C ARG A 9 2.55 -11.58 9.21
N ASN A 10 2.62 -11.05 10.43
CA ASN A 10 2.39 -9.61 10.69
C ASN A 10 3.55 -8.76 10.15
N LEU A 11 4.80 -9.24 10.32
CA LEU A 11 5.98 -8.59 9.76
C LEU A 11 5.96 -8.58 8.23
N VAL A 12 5.60 -9.69 7.59
CA VAL A 12 5.48 -9.77 6.12
C VAL A 12 4.38 -8.85 5.60
N GLY A 13 3.23 -8.75 6.29
CA GLY A 13 2.16 -7.81 5.91
C GLY A 13 2.61 -6.35 5.98
N MET A 14 3.33 -5.99 7.06
CA MET A 14 3.87 -4.65 7.24
C MET A 14 4.96 -4.33 6.20
N LEU A 15 5.86 -5.27 5.93
CA LEU A 15 6.91 -5.11 4.93
C LEU A 15 6.31 -4.96 3.53
N ALA A 16 5.28 -5.74 3.18
CA ALA A 16 4.58 -5.62 1.91
C ALA A 16 3.85 -4.28 1.77
N LEU A 17 3.24 -3.76 2.86
CA LEU A 17 2.65 -2.43 2.87
C LEU A 17 3.70 -1.35 2.64
N VAL A 18 4.82 -1.40 3.37
CA VAL A 18 5.91 -0.43 3.22
C VAL A 18 6.50 -0.51 1.81
N LEU A 19 6.79 -1.71 1.30
CA LEU A 19 7.35 -1.89 -0.05
C LEU A 19 6.39 -1.36 -1.12
N GLY A 20 5.11 -1.68 -1.00
CA GLY A 20 4.08 -1.16 -1.89
C GLY A 20 4.03 0.35 -1.85
N LEU A 21 4.07 0.95 -0.65
CA LEU A 21 4.00 2.40 -0.47
C LEU A 21 5.25 3.08 -1.05
N THR A 22 6.43 2.48 -0.88
CA THR A 22 7.68 2.95 -1.47
C THR A 22 7.62 2.92 -3.00
N ILE A 23 7.17 1.81 -3.58
CA ILE A 23 7.01 1.69 -5.04
C ILE A 23 6.01 2.72 -5.55
N TYR A 24 4.89 2.89 -4.85
CA TYR A 24 3.88 3.88 -5.20
C TYR A 24 4.44 5.29 -5.14
N ALA A 25 5.07 5.69 -4.03
CA ALA A 25 5.70 6.99 -3.88
C ALA A 25 6.75 7.25 -4.96
N GLY A 26 7.54 6.25 -5.33
CA GLY A 26 8.51 6.34 -6.43
C GLY A 26 7.83 6.58 -7.79
N ILE A 27 6.76 5.85 -8.09
CA ILE A 27 5.96 6.04 -9.31
C ILE A 27 5.33 7.44 -9.32
N VAL A 28 4.74 7.88 -8.20
CA VAL A 28 4.14 9.21 -8.06
C VAL A 28 5.18 10.30 -8.26
N ALA A 29 6.34 10.21 -7.61
CA ALA A 29 7.41 11.19 -7.71
C ALA A 29 7.97 11.28 -9.13
N TRP A 30 8.19 10.14 -9.78
CA TRP A 30 8.63 10.10 -11.17
C TRP A 30 7.59 10.72 -12.12
N LEU A 31 6.31 10.43 -11.94
CA LEU A 31 5.23 11.07 -12.71
C LEU A 31 5.11 12.57 -12.42
N ALA A 32 5.29 12.98 -11.15
CA ALA A 32 5.21 14.37 -10.73
C ALA A 32 6.28 15.23 -11.38
N GLU A 33 7.49 14.72 -11.63
CA GLU A 33 8.52 15.45 -12.40
C GLU A 33 8.08 15.74 -13.84
N TRP A 34 7.36 14.81 -14.49
CA TRP A 34 6.86 15.00 -15.85
C TRP A 34 5.63 15.93 -15.89
N ILE A 35 4.81 15.92 -14.84
CA ILE A 35 3.55 16.66 -14.76
C ILE A 35 3.73 18.05 -14.15
N GLY A 36 4.79 18.30 -13.37
CA GLY A 36 5.06 19.60 -12.75
C GLY A 36 5.28 20.75 -13.74
N ALA A 37 5.52 20.44 -15.02
CA ALA A 37 5.57 21.41 -16.11
C ALA A 37 4.20 21.69 -16.77
N MET A 38 3.14 20.95 -16.41
CA MET A 38 1.81 20.97 -17.01
C MET A 38 0.80 21.73 -16.11
N PRO A 39 -0.35 22.17 -16.64
CA PRO A 39 -1.35 22.91 -15.87
C PRO A 39 -1.95 22.11 -14.70
N LEU A 40 -2.22 22.82 -13.59
CA LEU A 40 -2.75 22.32 -12.30
C LEU A 40 -3.96 21.37 -12.43
N LEU A 41 -4.80 21.53 -13.45
CA LEU A 41 -5.97 20.68 -13.66
C LEU A 41 -5.59 19.22 -14.00
N ILE A 42 -4.52 19.04 -14.80
CA ILE A 42 -4.00 17.71 -15.12
C ILE A 42 -3.42 17.10 -13.86
N GLU A 43 -2.67 17.86 -13.07
CA GLU A 43 -2.11 17.42 -11.78
C GLU A 43 -3.20 16.88 -10.84
N VAL A 44 -4.32 17.60 -10.68
CA VAL A 44 -5.45 17.17 -9.82
C VAL A 44 -6.10 15.87 -10.33
N LEU A 45 -6.38 15.78 -11.64
CA LEU A 45 -6.92 14.55 -12.24
C LEU A 45 -5.96 13.36 -12.05
N PHE A 46 -4.66 13.63 -12.18
CA PHE A 46 -3.63 12.63 -12.04
C PHE A 46 -3.54 12.09 -10.62
N TYR A 47 -3.53 12.96 -9.61
CA TYR A 47 -3.60 12.55 -8.20
C TYR A 47 -4.89 11.80 -7.86
N LEU A 48 -6.02 12.18 -8.46
CA LEU A 48 -7.29 11.45 -8.30
C LEU A 48 -7.18 10.02 -8.83
N ILE A 49 -6.64 9.84 -10.03
CA ILE A 49 -6.45 8.50 -10.62
C ILE A 49 -5.45 7.69 -9.80
N LEU A 50 -4.33 8.28 -9.40
CA LEU A 50 -3.31 7.62 -8.57
C LEU A 50 -3.86 7.18 -7.21
N GLY A 51 -4.56 8.08 -6.53
CA GLY A 51 -5.19 7.79 -5.24
C GLY A 51 -6.25 6.69 -5.37
N THR A 52 -7.04 6.71 -6.44
CA THR A 52 -8.06 5.67 -6.69
C THR A 52 -7.43 4.34 -7.08
N ALA A 53 -6.36 4.37 -7.88
CA ALA A 53 -5.60 3.18 -8.23
C ALA A 53 -4.97 2.50 -7.01
N TRP A 54 -4.62 3.27 -5.97
CA TRP A 54 -4.08 2.76 -4.70
C TRP A 54 -5.10 1.99 -3.83
N LEU A 55 -6.41 2.24 -3.99
CA LEU A 55 -7.43 1.52 -3.22
C LEU A 55 -7.42 0.01 -3.49
N TRP A 56 -7.12 -0.40 -4.72
CA TRP A 56 -7.11 -1.81 -5.11
C TRP A 56 -5.98 -2.63 -4.45
N PRO A 57 -4.70 -2.22 -4.52
CA PRO A 57 -3.62 -2.90 -3.80
C PRO A 57 -3.78 -2.80 -2.29
N ALA A 58 -4.17 -1.64 -1.73
CA ALA A 58 -4.40 -1.50 -0.29
C ALA A 58 -5.47 -2.48 0.21
N GLY A 59 -6.60 -2.57 -0.49
CA GLY A 59 -7.67 -3.52 -0.16
C GLY A 59 -7.25 -4.98 -0.29
N ARG A 60 -6.42 -5.33 -1.29
CA ARG A 60 -5.90 -6.70 -1.47
C ARG A 60 -4.94 -7.10 -0.35
N LEU A 61 -4.07 -6.19 0.09
CA LEU A 61 -3.10 -6.38 1.17
C LEU A 61 -3.80 -6.50 2.54
N LEU A 62 -4.77 -5.61 2.81
CA LEU A 62 -5.62 -5.66 4.00
C LEU A 62 -6.41 -6.97 4.10
N ARG A 63 -7.01 -7.44 2.99
CA ARG A 63 -7.69 -8.75 2.96
C ARG A 63 -6.74 -9.90 3.25
N TRP A 64 -5.49 -9.82 2.79
CA TRP A 64 -4.49 -10.86 3.04
C TRP A 64 -4.04 -10.89 4.51
N MET A 65 -3.81 -9.72 5.14
CA MET A 65 -3.59 -9.63 6.59
C MET A 65 -4.79 -10.13 7.40
N ALA A 66 -6.01 -9.83 6.96
CA ALA A 66 -7.23 -10.31 7.62
C ALA A 66 -7.42 -11.83 7.47
N ALA A 67 -7.04 -12.42 6.35
CA ALA A 67 -7.08 -13.87 6.13
C ALA A 67 -6.11 -14.64 7.06
N GLY A 68 -5.00 -14.02 7.47
CA GLY A 68 -4.03 -14.64 8.38
C GLY A 68 -4.50 -14.78 9.84
N ARG A 69 -5.55 -14.07 10.27
CA ARG A 69 -6.07 -14.10 11.65
C ARG A 69 -7.06 -15.23 11.95
N ARG A 70 -7.49 -15.99 10.94
CA ARG A 70 -8.66 -16.88 11.06
C ARG A 70 -8.31 -18.35 11.36
N THR A 71 -7.05 -18.66 11.66
CA THR A 71 -6.56 -20.05 11.89
C THR A 71 -6.19 -20.37 13.33
N ASP A 72 -6.46 -19.48 14.29
CA ASP A 72 -6.06 -19.65 15.70
C ASP A 72 -7.27 -19.98 16.61
N GLY A 73 -8.30 -20.67 16.08
CA GLY A 73 -9.59 -20.86 16.77
C GLY A 73 -10.21 -22.25 16.71
N ASP A 74 -9.48 -23.28 16.29
CA ASP A 74 -9.96 -24.68 16.23
C ASP A 74 -9.21 -25.56 17.24
#